data_AF-A0A1H0P9T6-F1
#
_entry.id   AF-A0A1H0P9T6-F1
#
_cell.length_a   1.000
_cell.length_b   1.000
_cell.length_c   1.000
_cell.angle_alpha   90.00
_cell.angle_beta   90.00
_cell.angle_gamma   90.00
#
_symmetry.space_group_name_H-M   'P 1'
#
loop_
_entity.id
_entity.type
_entity.pdbx_description
1 polymer ?
#
loop_
_entity_poly.entity_id
_entity_poly.type
_entity_poly.pdbx_seq_one_letter_code
_entity_poly.pdbx_strand_id
1 'polypeptide(L)'
;MKKKSVVAFFLIVIGGLLAVRFIGFEYAFVPLDDKIINSNQVGPAIQGSNPVNEEQINLGKEMFFKETFGNEVFFTDILGMFNGPFTLGNLAEAIIKLKGEGTSNLQVEAADSFSAGDVHIKKGGLIDTGLDVAKGSLTPLGIKISMDEGRPKVGISCAACHASVDRKGNVVAGIPNADLNVGLALAMGTNTASYFTHTEMEGLKEYLQKHETSTLKVKGEEMKIPDMKTFEEFVDSQVVQWPLGSNDTTIDFKNNPVQIPDTFTKGDHPYGWSGQGQLGPFKGLSAAINNAHSQNMDAVSQSHISKIVFDIEEDVYLGTLLQNAANPKYRYNLKSGASPTDFFKEVDPTPEVPGVNELIPSPTYPKMNYLTSIGLLSSSPGFNAWEQINAMSAYMNTLHPPTTGLEQDKAKMEEGQMVFSKAGCISCHGGQYFTENKVIPSEEIETNPSRAKAFKKTELFYADPKTYSEDTPVPLPKDPKTEKLTITEKQQQQLNLAWAHNNTNGGYKTISLYGLHWSAPYLNDGGVAVGPNHEMGVTNTLSKNIQPDPTLSLKALIDSSMRKKVIDANQTKDPSSTVRVTGEGHEFWVDQTTGFTDKEQEALLYYLLRLTDK
;
A
#
# COMPACT_ATOMS: atom_id res chain seq x y z
N MET A 1 -44.12 -23.36 -39.58
CA MET A 1 -43.32 -23.65 -38.37
C MET A 1 -41.92 -23.04 -38.36
N LYS A 2 -41.23 -22.79 -39.50
CA LYS A 2 -39.84 -22.29 -39.50
C LYS A 2 -39.60 -20.82 -39.06
N LYS A 3 -40.58 -19.92 -39.17
CA LYS A 3 -40.40 -18.49 -38.78
C LYS A 3 -40.40 -18.25 -37.27
N LYS A 4 -41.10 -19.08 -36.46
CA LYS A 4 -41.16 -18.90 -35.00
C LYS A 4 -39.86 -19.33 -34.29
N SER A 5 -39.16 -20.32 -34.83
CA SER A 5 -37.88 -20.80 -34.26
C SER A 5 -36.71 -19.84 -34.47
N VAL A 6 -36.70 -19.08 -35.57
CA VAL A 6 -35.65 -18.07 -35.84
C VAL A 6 -35.80 -16.84 -34.93
N VAL A 7 -37.04 -16.41 -34.66
CA VAL A 7 -37.32 -15.31 -33.73
C VAL A 7 -36.99 -15.70 -32.29
N ALA A 8 -37.31 -16.92 -31.88
CA ALA A 8 -36.94 -17.44 -30.55
C ALA A 8 -35.41 -17.54 -30.37
N PHE A 9 -34.68 -17.99 -31.39
CA PHE A 9 -33.21 -18.03 -31.36
C PHE A 9 -32.59 -16.62 -31.28
N PHE A 10 -33.10 -15.66 -32.06
CA PHE A 10 -32.64 -14.26 -31.98
C PHE A 10 -32.95 -13.63 -30.61
N LEU A 11 -34.10 -13.90 -30.01
CA LEU A 11 -34.44 -13.40 -28.67
C LEU A 11 -33.60 -14.04 -27.57
N ILE A 12 -33.18 -15.30 -27.71
CA ILE A 12 -32.27 -15.96 -26.77
C ILE A 12 -30.84 -15.44 -26.92
N VAL A 13 -30.37 -15.18 -28.14
CA VAL A 13 -29.04 -14.61 -28.39
C VAL A 13 -28.98 -13.15 -27.97
N ILE A 14 -30.00 -12.34 -28.27
CA ILE A 14 -30.12 -10.95 -27.81
C ILE A 14 -30.35 -10.92 -26.29
N GLY A 15 -31.19 -11.81 -25.74
CA GLY A 15 -31.40 -11.95 -24.31
C GLY A 15 -30.14 -12.41 -23.57
N GLY A 16 -29.32 -13.27 -24.17
CA GLY A 16 -28.01 -13.69 -23.67
C GLY A 16 -26.95 -12.59 -23.76
N LEU A 17 -26.91 -11.83 -24.87
CA LEU A 17 -26.03 -10.66 -25.02
C LEU A 17 -26.43 -9.51 -24.10
N LEU A 18 -27.74 -9.30 -23.87
CA LEU A 18 -28.25 -8.36 -22.88
C LEU A 18 -27.98 -8.86 -21.46
N ALA A 19 -28.14 -10.16 -21.18
CA ALA A 19 -27.79 -10.73 -19.88
C ALA A 19 -26.29 -10.59 -19.61
N VAL A 20 -25.39 -10.73 -20.59
CA VAL A 20 -23.95 -10.43 -20.43
C VAL A 20 -23.68 -8.93 -20.24
N ARG A 21 -24.56 -8.04 -20.71
CA ARG A 21 -24.50 -6.60 -20.39
C ARG A 21 -25.04 -6.25 -18.99
N PHE A 22 -25.83 -7.13 -18.37
CA PHE A 22 -26.46 -6.90 -17.06
C PHE A 22 -25.91 -7.79 -15.94
N ILE A 23 -25.16 -8.85 -16.28
CA ILE A 23 -24.44 -9.71 -15.35
C ILE A 23 -22.97 -9.29 -15.46
N GLY A 24 -22.53 -8.43 -14.55
CA GLY A 24 -21.11 -8.13 -14.40
C GLY A 24 -20.34 -9.44 -14.21
N PHE A 25 -19.30 -9.64 -15.01
CA PHE A 25 -18.33 -10.70 -14.77
C PHE A 25 -17.23 -10.13 -13.90
N GLU A 26 -16.90 -10.78 -12.80
CA GLU A 26 -15.71 -10.46 -12.02
C GLU A 26 -14.88 -11.72 -11.78
N TYR A 27 -13.56 -11.56 -11.76
CA TYR A 27 -12.62 -12.61 -11.44
C TYR A 27 -11.41 -12.04 -10.71
N ALA A 28 -11.09 -12.64 -9.58
CA ALA A 28 -9.81 -12.50 -8.88
C ALA A 28 -9.39 -13.90 -8.41
N PHE A 29 -8.08 -14.14 -8.36
CA PHE A 29 -7.56 -15.41 -7.88
C PHE A 29 -7.54 -15.45 -6.34
N VAL A 30 -8.39 -16.32 -5.77
CA VAL A 30 -8.32 -16.68 -4.35
C VAL A 30 -7.72 -18.08 -4.24
N PRO A 31 -6.52 -18.25 -3.67
CA PRO A 31 -5.88 -19.55 -3.55
C PRO A 31 -6.65 -20.49 -2.63
N LEU A 32 -6.69 -21.77 -2.98
CA LEU A 32 -7.11 -22.84 -2.05
C LEU A 32 -6.09 -22.97 -0.91
N ASP A 33 -6.51 -23.45 0.26
CA ASP A 33 -5.64 -23.53 1.45
C ASP A 33 -4.39 -24.39 1.20
N ASP A 34 -4.52 -25.49 0.47
CA ASP A 34 -3.42 -26.38 0.11
C ASP A 34 -2.37 -25.73 -0.81
N LYS A 35 -2.69 -24.58 -1.41
CA LYS A 35 -1.79 -23.77 -2.24
C LYS A 35 -1.11 -22.63 -1.47
N ILE A 36 -1.43 -22.43 -0.19
CA ILE A 36 -0.82 -21.39 0.66
C ILE A 36 0.16 -22.06 1.63
N ILE A 37 1.45 -21.80 1.47
CA ILE A 37 2.53 -22.49 2.20
C ILE A 37 2.44 -22.27 3.71
N ASN A 38 2.06 -21.07 4.13
CA ASN A 38 2.00 -20.66 5.52
C ASN A 38 0.57 -20.51 6.05
N SER A 39 -0.39 -21.15 5.38
CA SER A 39 -1.68 -21.42 6.02
C SER A 39 -1.50 -22.60 6.96
N ASN A 40 -1.93 -22.49 8.22
CA ASN A 40 -2.11 -23.68 9.05
C ASN A 40 -3.28 -23.50 10.02
N GLN A 41 -3.95 -24.64 10.25
CA GLN A 41 -5.23 -24.84 10.93
C GLN A 41 -5.47 -23.93 12.13
N VAL A 42 -6.70 -23.41 12.19
CA VAL A 42 -7.31 -22.65 13.30
C VAL A 42 -6.89 -23.26 14.66
N GLY A 43 -5.83 -22.73 15.25
CA GLY A 43 -5.42 -23.03 16.62
C GLY A 43 -6.34 -22.30 17.60
N PRO A 44 -6.70 -22.91 18.74
CA PRO A 44 -7.74 -22.36 19.61
C PRO A 44 -7.32 -21.03 20.25
N ALA A 45 -8.28 -20.11 20.26
CA ALA A 45 -8.36 -18.88 21.04
C ALA A 45 -7.47 -17.70 20.60
N ILE A 46 -7.98 -16.92 19.65
CA ILE A 46 -7.78 -15.47 19.67
C ILE A 46 -8.55 -14.94 20.90
N GLN A 47 -7.85 -14.66 22.00
CA GLN A 47 -8.44 -13.97 23.16
C GLN A 47 -8.60 -12.48 22.84
N GLY A 48 -9.81 -12.12 22.46
CA GLY A 48 -10.39 -10.78 22.29
C GLY A 48 -11.91 -10.93 22.34
N SER A 49 -12.66 -9.86 22.64
CA SER A 49 -14.05 -9.89 23.15
C SER A 49 -15.15 -10.56 22.32
N ASN A 50 -14.83 -11.23 21.21
CA ASN A 50 -15.63 -12.28 20.57
C ASN A 50 -14.65 -13.32 20.00
N PRO A 51 -14.84 -14.64 20.21
CA PRO A 51 -13.98 -15.65 19.60
C PRO A 51 -14.14 -15.55 18.08
N VAL A 52 -13.08 -15.11 17.40
CA VAL A 52 -12.98 -15.14 15.93
C VAL A 52 -13.30 -16.56 15.49
N ASN A 53 -14.32 -16.72 14.65
CA ASN A 53 -14.76 -18.01 14.14
C ASN A 53 -14.19 -18.29 12.75
N GLU A 54 -14.32 -19.53 12.28
CA GLU A 54 -13.79 -19.96 10.97
C GLU A 54 -14.44 -19.21 9.80
N GLU A 55 -15.72 -18.85 9.91
CA GLU A 55 -16.45 -18.07 8.90
C GLU A 55 -15.82 -16.68 8.70
N GLN A 56 -15.49 -15.97 9.78
CA GLN A 56 -14.83 -14.67 9.72
C GLN A 56 -13.42 -14.77 9.13
N ILE A 57 -12.67 -15.84 9.42
CA ILE A 57 -11.33 -16.06 8.84
C ILE A 57 -11.45 -16.34 7.33
N ASN A 58 -12.41 -17.16 6.91
CA ASN A 58 -12.64 -17.47 5.50
C ASN A 58 -13.09 -16.23 4.71
N LEU A 59 -14.01 -15.44 5.27
CA LEU A 59 -14.35 -14.13 4.73
C LEU A 59 -13.12 -13.25 4.63
N GLY A 60 -12.30 -13.21 5.68
CA GLY A 60 -11.07 -12.41 5.73
C GLY A 60 -10.07 -12.78 4.64
N LYS A 61 -9.90 -14.07 4.39
CA LYS A 61 -9.06 -14.58 3.30
C LYS A 61 -9.62 -14.16 1.94
N GLU A 62 -10.92 -14.32 1.71
CA GLU A 62 -11.55 -13.88 0.47
C GLU A 62 -11.33 -12.38 0.26
N MET A 63 -11.62 -11.56 1.29
CA MET A 63 -11.43 -10.11 1.24
C MET A 63 -9.97 -9.73 0.97
N PHE A 64 -9.01 -10.38 1.62
CA PHE A 64 -7.57 -10.13 1.43
C PHE A 64 -7.11 -10.33 -0.03
N PHE A 65 -7.59 -11.40 -0.70
CA PHE A 65 -7.19 -11.75 -2.06
C PHE A 65 -8.05 -11.12 -3.17
N LYS A 66 -9.28 -10.70 -2.87
CA LYS A 66 -10.27 -10.28 -3.89
C LYS A 66 -10.86 -8.89 -3.68
N GLU A 67 -10.98 -8.41 -2.45
CA GLU A 67 -11.69 -7.15 -2.18
C GLU A 67 -10.85 -5.94 -2.60
N THR A 68 -11.49 -5.01 -3.30
CA THR A 68 -10.89 -3.79 -3.85
C THR A 68 -11.62 -2.53 -3.42
N PHE A 69 -12.81 -2.67 -2.82
CA PHE A 69 -13.72 -1.56 -2.47
C PHE A 69 -13.96 -0.62 -3.65
N GLY A 70 -14.10 -1.14 -4.87
CA GLY A 70 -14.45 -0.34 -6.05
C GLY A 70 -13.30 0.44 -6.69
N ASN A 71 -12.04 0.24 -6.26
CA ASN A 71 -10.88 0.98 -6.79
C ASN A 71 -10.59 0.72 -8.28
N GLU A 72 -11.32 -0.18 -8.92
CA GLU A 72 -11.37 -0.37 -10.37
C GLU A 72 -11.60 0.92 -11.14
N VAL A 73 -12.53 1.76 -10.66
CA VAL A 73 -12.87 3.03 -11.31
C VAL A 73 -11.66 3.95 -11.27
N PHE A 74 -11.01 4.06 -10.12
CA PHE A 74 -9.85 4.93 -9.99
C PHE A 74 -8.67 4.46 -10.84
N PHE A 75 -8.24 3.20 -10.70
CA PHE A 75 -7.05 2.69 -11.40
C PHE A 75 -7.23 2.58 -12.91
N THR A 76 -8.42 2.19 -13.39
CA THR A 76 -8.67 2.02 -14.83
C THR A 76 -9.19 3.29 -15.49
N ASP A 77 -10.15 3.98 -14.88
CA ASP A 77 -10.91 5.03 -15.57
C ASP A 77 -10.40 6.44 -15.30
N ILE A 78 -9.83 6.66 -14.11
CA ILE A 78 -9.29 7.96 -13.73
C ILE A 78 -7.80 8.00 -14.03
N LEU A 79 -7.00 7.18 -13.35
CA LEU A 79 -5.54 7.10 -13.54
C LEU A 79 -5.16 6.62 -14.95
N GLY A 80 -5.88 5.61 -15.46
CA GLY A 80 -5.57 4.99 -16.75
C GLY A 80 -4.30 4.14 -16.72
N MET A 81 -4.10 3.36 -15.66
CA MET A 81 -2.93 2.48 -15.47
C MET A 81 -2.70 1.54 -16.68
N PHE A 82 -3.76 1.22 -17.42
CA PHE A 82 -3.74 0.30 -18.55
C PHE A 82 -3.95 0.97 -19.93
N ASN A 83 -3.91 2.30 -19.98
CA ASN A 83 -4.17 3.10 -21.19
C ASN A 83 -2.90 3.62 -21.86
N GLY A 84 -1.73 3.36 -21.27
CA GLY A 84 -0.43 3.76 -21.77
C GLY A 84 0.43 2.57 -22.23
N PRO A 85 1.75 2.58 -21.95
CA PRO A 85 2.68 1.52 -22.30
C PRO A 85 2.32 0.14 -21.73
N PHE A 86 1.68 0.11 -20.56
CA PHE A 86 1.17 -1.10 -19.93
C PHE A 86 -0.31 -1.27 -20.28
N THR A 87 -0.70 -2.44 -20.82
CA THR A 87 -2.08 -2.68 -21.30
C THR A 87 -2.61 -4.03 -20.85
N LEU A 88 -3.93 -4.14 -20.71
CA LEU A 88 -4.59 -5.42 -20.36
C LEU A 88 -4.36 -6.52 -21.40
N GLY A 89 -4.25 -6.14 -22.68
CA GLY A 89 -3.96 -7.09 -23.76
C GLY A 89 -2.59 -7.74 -23.59
N ASN A 90 -1.56 -6.92 -23.38
CA ASN A 90 -0.19 -7.42 -23.20
C ASN A 90 -0.02 -8.15 -21.86
N LEU A 91 -0.73 -7.71 -20.81
CA LEU A 91 -0.80 -8.43 -19.53
C LEU A 91 -1.38 -9.85 -19.73
N ALA A 92 -2.51 -9.98 -20.43
CA ALA A 92 -3.12 -11.27 -20.72
C ALA A 92 -2.21 -12.16 -21.58
N GLU A 93 -1.54 -11.58 -22.59
CA GLU A 93 -0.56 -12.29 -23.41
C GLU A 93 0.60 -12.83 -22.58
N ALA A 94 1.13 -12.03 -21.65
CA ALA A 94 2.20 -12.44 -20.74
C ALA A 94 1.78 -13.62 -19.86
N ILE A 95 0.56 -13.60 -19.31
CA ILE A 95 0.01 -14.69 -18.50
C ILE A 95 -0.14 -15.97 -19.34
N ILE A 96 -0.65 -15.86 -20.57
CA ILE A 96 -0.78 -17.01 -21.49
C ILE A 96 0.60 -17.60 -21.81
N LYS A 97 1.64 -16.77 -21.98
CA LYS A 97 3.02 -17.20 -22.23
C LYS A 97 3.60 -18.04 -21.08
N LEU A 98 3.12 -17.88 -19.85
CA LEU A 98 3.51 -18.73 -18.71
C LEU A 98 3.03 -20.18 -18.84
N LYS A 99 2.02 -20.46 -19.68
CA LYS A 99 1.46 -21.81 -19.89
C LYS A 99 1.03 -22.50 -18.58
N GLY A 100 0.56 -21.71 -17.63
CA GLY A 100 0.11 -22.17 -16.32
C GLY A 100 1.21 -22.34 -15.27
N GLU A 101 2.47 -22.07 -15.59
CA GLU A 101 3.52 -21.95 -14.57
C GLU A 101 3.40 -20.63 -13.79
N GLY A 102 3.94 -20.60 -12.56
CA GLY A 102 3.97 -19.39 -11.75
C GLY A 102 5.22 -18.54 -11.98
N THR A 103 5.16 -17.27 -11.59
CA THR A 103 6.30 -16.33 -11.58
C THR A 103 6.13 -15.31 -10.46
N SER A 104 7.23 -14.86 -9.86
CA SER A 104 7.24 -13.71 -8.94
C SER A 104 7.44 -12.38 -9.69
N ASN A 105 7.67 -12.41 -11.00
CA ASN A 105 7.78 -11.19 -11.79
C ASN A 105 7.23 -11.47 -13.18
N LEU A 106 5.98 -11.08 -13.41
CA LEU A 106 5.37 -11.16 -14.73
C LEU A 106 5.96 -10.11 -15.65
N GLN A 107 6.79 -10.52 -16.60
CA GLN A 107 7.34 -9.61 -17.60
C GLN A 107 6.31 -9.33 -18.70
N VAL A 108 5.97 -8.06 -18.89
CA VAL A 108 4.97 -7.62 -19.86
C VAL A 108 5.61 -6.81 -20.97
N GLU A 109 5.27 -7.10 -22.22
CA GLU A 109 5.76 -6.32 -23.36
C GLU A 109 5.12 -4.92 -23.38
N ALA A 110 5.92 -3.87 -23.54
CA ALA A 110 5.44 -2.50 -23.61
C ALA A 110 4.70 -2.23 -24.92
N ALA A 111 3.44 -1.81 -24.85
CA ALA A 111 2.61 -1.49 -25.99
C ALA A 111 3.11 -0.26 -26.75
N ASP A 112 3.73 0.68 -26.04
CA ASP A 112 4.32 1.91 -26.57
C ASP A 112 5.61 2.26 -25.79
N SER A 113 6.39 3.22 -26.31
CA SER A 113 7.59 3.68 -25.62
C SER A 113 7.22 4.56 -24.42
N PHE A 114 8.01 4.46 -23.35
CA PHE A 114 7.86 5.21 -22.12
C PHE A 114 9.19 5.86 -21.72
N SER A 115 9.12 7.05 -21.13
CA SER A 115 10.29 7.69 -20.52
C SER A 115 9.88 8.59 -19.38
N ALA A 116 10.45 8.39 -18.19
CA ALA A 116 10.31 9.24 -17.03
C ALA A 116 11.56 9.12 -16.16
N GLY A 117 12.15 10.26 -15.77
CA GLY A 117 13.46 10.26 -15.10
C GLY A 117 14.51 9.48 -15.92
N ASP A 118 15.21 8.57 -15.25
CA ASP A 118 16.22 7.68 -15.87
C ASP A 118 15.63 6.42 -16.52
N VAL A 119 14.32 6.19 -16.41
CA VAL A 119 13.67 5.01 -16.98
C VAL A 119 13.32 5.27 -18.44
N HIS A 120 13.82 4.40 -19.32
CA HIS A 120 13.51 4.43 -20.75
C HIS A 120 13.13 3.03 -21.24
N ILE A 121 11.87 2.87 -21.66
CA ILE A 121 11.35 1.61 -22.20
C ILE A 121 10.96 1.87 -23.65
N LYS A 122 11.49 1.09 -24.58
CA LYS A 122 11.06 1.15 -25.98
C LYS A 122 9.82 0.28 -26.15
N LYS A 123 8.94 0.67 -27.08
CA LYS A 123 7.87 -0.22 -27.58
C LYS A 123 8.44 -1.61 -27.90
N GLY A 124 7.75 -2.66 -27.43
CA GLY A 124 8.19 -4.06 -27.54
C GLY A 124 9.26 -4.48 -26.52
N GLY A 125 9.75 -3.57 -25.69
CA GLY A 125 10.62 -3.88 -24.56
C GLY A 125 9.86 -4.60 -23.44
N LEU A 126 10.56 -5.41 -22.65
CA LEU A 126 9.96 -6.07 -21.49
C LEU A 126 9.96 -5.13 -20.28
N ILE A 127 8.82 -5.10 -19.59
CA ILE A 127 8.59 -4.39 -18.34
C ILE A 127 8.66 -5.43 -17.22
N ASP A 128 9.58 -5.23 -16.28
CA ASP A 128 9.57 -5.94 -15.00
C ASP A 128 8.50 -5.31 -14.10
N THR A 129 7.37 -6.01 -13.93
CA THR A 129 6.21 -5.49 -13.21
C THR A 129 6.25 -5.80 -11.72
N GLY A 130 6.93 -6.87 -11.33
CA GLY A 130 6.82 -7.46 -9.99
C GLY A 130 5.41 -7.97 -9.66
N LEU A 131 4.58 -8.23 -10.68
CA LEU A 131 3.28 -8.87 -10.49
C LEU A 131 3.47 -10.38 -10.37
N ASP A 132 3.06 -10.92 -9.24
CA ASP A 132 3.16 -12.35 -8.94
C ASP A 132 1.99 -13.12 -9.53
N VAL A 133 2.28 -14.22 -10.21
CA VAL A 133 1.27 -15.14 -10.75
C VAL A 133 1.48 -16.51 -10.11
N ALA A 134 0.48 -16.95 -9.34
CA ALA A 134 0.47 -18.29 -8.79
C ALA A 134 0.27 -19.35 -9.88
N LYS A 135 0.79 -20.55 -9.64
CA LYS A 135 0.68 -21.66 -10.60
C LYS A 135 -0.78 -21.98 -10.94
N GLY A 136 -1.09 -21.91 -12.23
CA GLY A 136 -2.42 -22.14 -12.79
C GLY A 136 -3.41 -20.99 -12.58
N SER A 137 -2.97 -19.83 -12.09
CA SER A 137 -3.81 -18.63 -12.01
C SER A 137 -4.01 -17.98 -13.37
N LEU A 138 -5.16 -17.32 -13.57
CA LEU A 138 -5.48 -16.54 -14.77
C LEU A 138 -5.27 -15.04 -14.58
N THR A 139 -5.03 -14.60 -13.35
CA THR A 139 -4.69 -13.21 -13.00
C THR A 139 -3.53 -13.19 -12.01
N PRO A 140 -2.76 -12.09 -11.93
CA PRO A 140 -1.81 -11.91 -10.86
C PRO A 140 -2.50 -11.88 -9.49
N LEU A 141 -1.74 -12.19 -8.42
CA LEU A 141 -2.22 -12.12 -7.04
C LEU A 141 -2.71 -10.71 -6.72
N GLY A 142 -3.88 -10.62 -6.11
CA GLY A 142 -4.52 -9.35 -5.72
C GLY A 142 -4.96 -8.45 -6.88
N ILE A 143 -4.97 -8.94 -8.11
CA ILE A 143 -5.54 -8.22 -9.26
C ILE A 143 -6.94 -8.78 -9.56
N LYS A 144 -7.97 -7.95 -9.35
CA LYS A 144 -9.36 -8.25 -9.72
C LYS A 144 -9.67 -7.64 -11.09
N ILE A 145 -10.20 -8.44 -12.00
CA ILE A 145 -10.72 -7.97 -13.29
C ILE A 145 -12.24 -8.05 -13.24
N SER A 146 -12.92 -6.94 -13.47
CA SER A 146 -14.38 -6.86 -13.56
C SER A 146 -14.82 -6.32 -14.93
N MET A 147 -16.04 -6.67 -15.35
CA MET A 147 -16.71 -6.11 -16.52
C MET A 147 -17.78 -5.16 -16.05
N ASP A 148 -17.54 -3.87 -16.21
CA ASP A 148 -18.46 -2.79 -15.84
C ASP A 148 -18.57 -1.78 -16.99
N GLU A 149 -19.76 -1.24 -17.21
CA GLU A 149 -20.07 -0.35 -18.34
C GLU A 149 -19.67 -0.92 -19.72
N GLY A 150 -19.66 -2.25 -19.86
CA GLY A 150 -19.30 -2.94 -21.10
C GLY A 150 -17.80 -3.00 -21.41
N ARG A 151 -16.92 -2.74 -20.44
CA ARG A 151 -15.46 -2.81 -20.60
C ARG A 151 -14.78 -3.43 -19.38
N PRO A 152 -13.58 -4.02 -19.54
CA PRO A 152 -12.82 -4.52 -18.41
C PRO A 152 -12.30 -3.36 -17.56
N LYS A 153 -12.42 -3.50 -16.24
CA LYS A 153 -11.77 -2.67 -15.24
C LYS A 153 -10.95 -3.54 -14.31
N VAL A 154 -9.90 -2.96 -13.75
CA VAL A 154 -8.94 -3.66 -12.90
C VAL A 154 -8.79 -2.94 -11.58
N GLY A 155 -8.98 -3.70 -10.50
CA GLY A 155 -8.77 -3.26 -9.13
C GLY A 155 -7.69 -4.06 -8.42
N ILE A 156 -7.23 -3.50 -7.31
CA ILE A 156 -6.07 -3.97 -6.54
C ILE A 156 -6.50 -4.29 -5.11
N SER A 157 -6.22 -5.51 -4.65
CA SER A 157 -6.45 -5.98 -3.27
C SER A 157 -5.16 -5.98 -2.46
N CYS A 158 -5.26 -6.27 -1.15
CA CYS A 158 -4.10 -6.40 -0.26
C CYS A 158 -3.05 -7.39 -0.76
N ALA A 159 -3.48 -8.48 -1.41
CA ALA A 159 -2.59 -9.55 -1.85
C ALA A 159 -1.62 -9.15 -2.98
N ALA A 160 -1.83 -8.04 -3.68
CA ALA A 160 -0.87 -7.55 -4.67
C ALA A 160 0.44 -7.12 -4.00
N CYS A 161 0.32 -6.51 -2.81
CA CYS A 161 1.45 -6.01 -2.03
C CYS A 161 1.89 -7.01 -0.95
N HIS A 162 0.95 -7.73 -0.32
CA HIS A 162 1.20 -8.53 0.89
C HIS A 162 1.10 -10.04 0.66
N ALA A 163 1.31 -10.50 -0.57
CA ALA A 163 1.51 -11.90 -0.87
C ALA A 163 2.47 -12.03 -2.04
N SER A 164 3.16 -13.16 -2.10
CA SER A 164 4.06 -13.49 -3.22
C SER A 164 4.03 -14.99 -3.47
N VAL A 165 4.87 -15.50 -4.37
CA VAL A 165 4.98 -16.92 -4.71
C VAL A 165 6.37 -17.48 -4.44
N ASP A 166 6.42 -18.75 -4.03
CA ASP A 166 7.70 -19.47 -3.97
C ASP A 166 8.22 -19.85 -5.37
N ARG A 167 9.41 -20.45 -5.43
CA ARG A 167 10.01 -20.94 -6.68
C ARG A 167 9.18 -22.00 -7.43
N LYS A 168 8.17 -22.58 -6.79
CA LYS A 168 7.25 -23.58 -7.39
C LYS A 168 5.92 -22.95 -7.82
N GLY A 169 5.72 -21.65 -7.57
CA GLY A 169 4.48 -20.93 -7.85
C GLY A 169 3.38 -21.16 -6.81
N ASN A 170 3.70 -21.66 -5.61
CA ASN A 170 2.77 -21.72 -4.49
C ASN A 170 2.68 -20.35 -3.81
N VAL A 171 1.51 -20.01 -3.28
CA VAL A 171 1.30 -18.72 -2.63
C VAL A 171 1.94 -18.71 -1.24
N VAL A 172 2.61 -17.61 -0.93
CA VAL A 172 3.09 -17.26 0.40
C VAL A 172 2.34 -16.00 0.83
N ALA A 173 1.39 -16.16 1.75
CA ALA A 173 0.55 -15.06 2.19
C ALA A 173 1.24 -14.27 3.31
N GLY A 174 1.11 -12.94 3.29
CA GLY A 174 1.61 -12.06 4.33
C GLY A 174 3.10 -11.74 4.30
N ILE A 175 3.86 -12.28 3.34
CA ILE A 175 5.18 -11.72 3.02
C ILE A 175 5.01 -10.50 2.11
N PRO A 176 5.91 -9.52 2.17
CA PRO A 176 5.89 -8.41 1.23
C PRO A 176 6.24 -8.90 -0.18
N ASN A 177 5.54 -8.36 -1.18
CA ASN A 177 5.97 -8.43 -2.56
C ASN A 177 7.13 -7.42 -2.75
N ALA A 178 8.36 -7.91 -2.65
CA ALA A 178 9.57 -7.10 -2.61
C ALA A 178 10.02 -6.58 -4.00
N ASP A 179 9.40 -7.06 -5.09
CA ASP A 179 9.77 -6.64 -6.44
C ASP A 179 8.63 -5.92 -7.20
N LEU A 180 7.44 -5.79 -6.61
CA LEU A 180 6.33 -5.01 -7.14
C LEU A 180 6.77 -3.59 -7.49
N ASN A 181 6.58 -3.20 -8.76
CA ASN A 181 7.01 -1.92 -9.27
C ASN A 181 5.85 -0.90 -9.31
N VAL A 182 5.37 -0.50 -8.13
CA VAL A 182 4.25 0.44 -7.99
C VAL A 182 4.55 1.78 -8.67
N GLY A 183 5.75 2.33 -8.44
CA GLY A 183 6.15 3.61 -9.01
C GLY A 183 6.08 3.65 -10.53
N LEU A 184 6.65 2.63 -11.21
CA LEU A 184 6.59 2.53 -12.66
C LEU A 184 5.16 2.26 -13.17
N ALA A 185 4.39 1.39 -12.49
CA ALA A 185 3.02 1.10 -12.87
C ALA A 185 2.13 2.35 -12.82
N LEU A 186 2.32 3.20 -11.79
CA LEU A 186 1.68 4.51 -11.71
C LEU A 186 2.15 5.37 -12.88
N ALA A 187 3.47 5.62 -13.02
CA ALA A 187 4.05 6.54 -14.02
C ALA A 187 3.67 6.21 -15.47
N MET A 188 3.36 4.95 -15.79
CA MET A 188 2.89 4.56 -17.12
C MET A 188 1.40 4.84 -17.37
N GLY A 189 0.66 5.25 -16.34
CA GLY A 189 -0.74 5.68 -16.45
C GLY A 189 -0.89 6.96 -17.25
N THR A 190 -2.06 7.17 -17.85
CA THR A 190 -2.28 8.36 -18.68
C THR A 190 -2.59 9.63 -17.89
N ASN A 191 -2.91 9.53 -16.59
CA ASN A 191 -3.30 10.63 -15.69
C ASN A 191 -2.60 10.49 -14.33
N THR A 192 -1.29 10.33 -14.31
CA THR A 192 -0.48 10.17 -13.09
C THR A 192 -0.56 11.35 -12.15
N ALA A 193 -0.87 12.54 -12.70
CA ALA A 193 -1.23 13.74 -11.96
C ALA A 193 -2.33 13.50 -10.92
N SER A 194 -3.16 12.46 -11.05
CA SER A 194 -4.12 12.10 -10.00
C SER A 194 -3.47 11.65 -8.68
N TYR A 195 -2.17 11.34 -8.66
CA TYR A 195 -1.38 10.96 -7.48
C TYR A 195 -0.47 12.08 -6.95
N PHE A 196 -0.59 13.32 -7.45
CA PHE A 196 0.37 14.41 -7.16
C PHE A 196 0.60 14.71 -5.67
N THR A 197 -0.32 14.34 -4.77
CA THR A 197 -0.19 14.53 -3.32
C THR A 197 0.93 13.72 -2.66
N HIS A 198 1.49 12.75 -3.38
CA HIS A 198 2.61 11.89 -2.95
C HIS A 198 3.98 12.35 -3.53
N THR A 199 4.03 13.52 -4.16
CA THR A 199 5.24 14.04 -4.81
C THR A 199 5.94 15.08 -3.94
N GLU A 200 7.25 15.33 -4.16
CA GLU A 200 7.98 16.34 -3.40
C GLU A 200 7.64 17.75 -3.93
N MET A 201 6.76 18.46 -3.22
CA MET A 201 6.44 19.86 -3.50
C MET A 201 6.20 20.67 -2.22
N GLU A 202 6.47 21.97 -2.28
CA GLU A 202 6.16 22.89 -1.16
C GLU A 202 4.64 23.05 -0.99
N GLY A 203 3.93 23.08 -2.12
CA GLY A 203 2.49 23.25 -2.24
C GLY A 203 2.11 23.55 -3.69
N LEU A 204 0.83 23.35 -4.03
CA LEU A 204 0.35 23.59 -5.39
C LEU A 204 0.45 25.08 -5.77
N LYS A 205 0.19 25.99 -4.83
CA LYS A 205 0.26 27.43 -5.08
C LYS A 205 1.67 27.89 -5.48
N GLU A 206 2.69 27.37 -4.81
CA GLU A 206 4.11 27.64 -5.10
C GLU A 206 4.50 27.02 -6.45
N TYR A 207 4.01 25.81 -6.75
CA TYR A 207 4.21 25.17 -8.05
C TYR A 207 3.67 26.05 -9.19
N LEU A 208 2.44 26.56 -9.06
CA LEU A 208 1.76 27.41 -10.06
C LEU A 208 2.44 28.77 -10.30
N GLN A 209 3.30 29.23 -9.39
CA GLN A 209 4.07 30.47 -9.58
C GLN A 209 5.29 30.27 -10.48
N LYS A 210 5.80 29.04 -10.55
CA LYS A 210 7.07 28.69 -11.20
C LYS A 210 6.88 27.96 -12.54
N HIS A 211 5.66 27.50 -12.83
CA HIS A 211 5.36 26.64 -13.98
C HIS A 211 4.19 27.15 -14.81
N GLU A 212 3.99 26.53 -15.97
CA GLU A 212 2.87 26.80 -16.85
C GLU A 212 1.54 26.43 -16.19
N THR A 213 0.49 27.21 -16.48
CA THR A 213 -0.82 27.08 -15.84
C THR A 213 -1.93 27.15 -16.86
N SER A 214 -3.01 26.41 -16.61
CA SER A 214 -4.30 26.57 -17.28
C SER A 214 -5.28 27.39 -16.43
N THR A 215 -6.28 27.99 -17.09
CA THR A 215 -7.35 28.74 -16.43
C THR A 215 -8.55 27.83 -16.18
N LEU A 216 -8.98 27.76 -14.93
CA LEU A 216 -10.20 27.11 -14.48
C LEU A 216 -11.25 28.17 -14.16
N LYS A 217 -12.48 28.03 -14.69
CA LYS A 217 -13.59 28.94 -14.38
C LYS A 217 -14.56 28.27 -13.41
N VAL A 218 -14.78 28.88 -12.25
CA VAL A 218 -15.71 28.38 -11.24
C VAL A 218 -16.62 29.51 -10.82
N LYS A 219 -17.92 29.35 -11.05
CA LYS A 219 -18.96 30.33 -10.64
C LYS A 219 -18.65 31.78 -11.07
N GLY A 220 -17.96 31.95 -12.20
CA GLY A 220 -17.57 33.25 -12.75
C GLY A 220 -16.20 33.78 -12.29
N GLU A 221 -15.54 33.11 -11.36
CA GLU A 221 -14.18 33.42 -10.93
C GLU A 221 -13.15 32.60 -11.72
N GLU A 222 -12.03 33.24 -12.06
CA GLU A 222 -10.91 32.60 -12.75
C GLU A 222 -9.87 32.14 -11.72
N MET A 223 -9.67 30.82 -11.64
CA MET A 223 -8.64 30.17 -10.85
C MET A 223 -7.56 29.58 -11.77
N LYS A 224 -6.39 29.30 -11.20
CA LYS A 224 -5.28 28.64 -11.91
C LYS A 224 -5.16 27.19 -11.48
N ILE A 225 -4.95 26.31 -12.45
CA ILE A 225 -4.53 24.92 -12.24
C ILE A 225 -3.24 24.66 -13.05
N PRO A 226 -2.46 23.61 -12.77
CA PRO A 226 -1.28 23.29 -13.56
C PRO A 226 -1.62 23.07 -15.03
N ASP A 227 -0.68 23.38 -15.93
CA ASP A 227 -0.77 22.84 -17.28
C ASP A 227 -0.77 21.31 -17.22
N MET A 228 -1.68 20.70 -17.98
CA MET A 228 -1.93 19.27 -17.95
C MET A 228 -0.64 18.49 -18.23
N LYS A 229 -0.01 18.73 -19.38
CA LYS A 229 1.09 17.89 -19.86
C LYS A 229 2.33 18.02 -18.99
N THR A 230 2.72 19.25 -18.67
CA THR A 230 3.92 19.49 -17.86
C THR A 230 3.77 18.99 -16.42
N PHE A 231 2.55 18.97 -15.90
CA PHE A 231 2.28 18.42 -14.57
C PHE A 231 2.32 16.89 -14.53
N GLU A 232 1.80 16.20 -15.55
CA GLU A 232 2.00 14.74 -15.70
C GLU A 232 3.49 14.41 -15.75
N GLU A 233 4.28 15.09 -16.59
CA GLU A 233 5.72 14.88 -16.71
C GLU A 233 6.46 15.11 -15.38
N PHE A 234 6.02 16.10 -14.60
CA PHE A 234 6.51 16.31 -13.24
C PHE A 234 6.17 15.12 -12.36
N VAL A 235 4.90 14.70 -12.26
CA VAL A 235 4.50 13.62 -11.36
C VAL A 235 5.13 12.27 -11.75
N ASP A 236 5.19 11.96 -13.05
CA ASP A 236 5.91 10.80 -13.60
C ASP A 236 7.35 10.75 -13.11
N SER A 237 8.06 11.88 -13.22
CA SER A 237 9.45 11.97 -12.79
C SER A 237 9.65 11.73 -11.30
N GLN A 238 8.62 11.91 -10.47
CA GLN A 238 8.69 11.74 -9.01
C GLN A 238 8.37 10.29 -8.61
N VAL A 239 7.27 9.74 -9.09
CA VAL A 239 6.79 8.41 -8.67
C VAL A 239 7.62 7.28 -9.29
N VAL A 240 8.23 7.49 -10.47
CA VAL A 240 9.13 6.51 -11.09
C VAL A 240 10.40 6.24 -10.27
N GLN A 241 10.73 7.12 -9.31
CA GLN A 241 11.90 6.99 -8.43
C GLN A 241 11.66 6.00 -7.28
N TRP A 242 10.43 5.53 -7.07
CA TRP A 242 10.10 4.64 -5.95
C TRP A 242 10.81 3.29 -6.10
N PRO A 243 11.52 2.80 -5.07
CA PRO A 243 12.13 1.48 -5.10
C PRO A 243 11.11 0.35 -5.36
N LEU A 244 11.57 -0.75 -5.95
CA LEU A 244 10.78 -1.97 -6.02
C LEU A 244 10.36 -2.42 -4.61
N GLY A 245 9.13 -2.95 -4.47
CA GLY A 245 8.60 -3.39 -3.18
C GLY A 245 8.30 -2.25 -2.20
N SER A 246 8.11 -1.03 -2.71
CA SER A 246 7.76 0.15 -1.93
C SER A 246 6.52 0.87 -2.47
N ASN A 247 5.89 1.66 -1.61
CA ASN A 247 4.83 2.59 -2.00
C ASN A 247 4.79 3.80 -1.08
N ASP A 248 4.25 4.92 -1.57
CA ASP A 248 3.86 6.03 -0.72
C ASP A 248 2.38 5.89 -0.34
N THR A 249 2.11 5.98 0.95
CA THR A 249 0.77 5.79 1.54
C THR A 249 0.34 7.03 2.31
N THR A 250 0.99 8.16 2.05
CA THR A 250 0.76 9.41 2.76
C THR A 250 0.68 10.58 1.81
N ILE A 251 -0.15 11.55 2.18
CA ILE A 251 -0.52 12.70 1.35
C ILE A 251 0.02 13.98 1.99
N ASP A 252 1.34 14.15 1.98
CA ASP A 252 2.03 15.24 2.70
C ASP A 252 2.92 16.10 1.79
N PHE A 253 2.86 15.88 0.47
CA PHE A 253 3.78 16.46 -0.52
C PHE A 253 5.25 16.17 -0.23
N LYS A 254 5.54 14.95 0.22
CA LYS A 254 6.89 14.41 0.34
C LYS A 254 6.97 13.13 -0.48
N ASN A 255 8.05 12.98 -1.24
CA ASN A 255 8.34 11.74 -1.94
C ASN A 255 9.02 10.77 -0.96
N ASN A 256 8.24 10.17 -0.05
CA ASN A 256 8.76 9.40 1.08
C ASN A 256 8.26 7.94 1.10
N PRO A 257 8.38 7.19 -0.02
CA PRO A 257 7.88 5.83 -0.08
C PRO A 257 8.47 4.98 1.05
N VAL A 258 7.65 4.08 1.56
CA VAL A 258 8.06 3.08 2.55
C VAL A 258 8.07 1.72 1.89
N GLN A 259 8.90 0.84 2.43
CA GLN A 259 8.83 -0.57 2.07
C GLN A 259 7.44 -1.12 2.40
N ILE A 260 6.92 -1.98 1.53
CA ILE A 260 5.72 -2.75 1.82
C ILE A 260 6.01 -3.64 3.05
N PRO A 261 5.26 -3.51 4.16
CA PRO A 261 5.48 -4.35 5.33
C PRO A 261 4.91 -5.76 5.11
N ASP A 262 5.40 -6.73 5.88
CA ASP A 262 4.70 -8.00 6.04
C ASP A 262 3.34 -7.81 6.76
N THR A 263 2.53 -8.86 6.78
CA THR A 263 1.24 -8.88 7.49
C THR A 263 1.17 -9.98 8.54
N PHE A 264 2.31 -10.30 9.18
CA PHE A 264 2.36 -11.18 10.35
C PHE A 264 1.92 -10.43 11.61
N THR A 265 0.66 -10.01 11.63
CA THR A 265 0.15 -8.97 12.54
C THR A 265 -0.05 -9.42 13.98
N LYS A 266 -0.07 -10.73 14.24
CA LYS A 266 -0.37 -11.26 15.57
C LYS A 266 0.69 -10.80 16.57
N GLY A 267 0.31 -9.87 17.44
CA GLY A 267 1.19 -9.33 18.48
C GLY A 267 2.01 -8.11 18.05
N ASP A 268 1.96 -7.70 16.78
CA ASP A 268 2.82 -6.64 16.20
C ASP A 268 2.25 -5.21 16.31
N HIS A 269 1.14 -4.99 17.02
CA HIS A 269 0.63 -3.64 17.30
C HIS A 269 1.68 -2.69 17.91
N PRO A 270 1.59 -1.36 17.73
CA PRO A 270 0.70 -0.66 16.81
C PRO A 270 1.09 -0.86 15.34
N TYR A 271 0.16 -0.70 14.41
CA TYR A 271 0.38 -1.05 13.00
C TYR A 271 0.71 0.16 12.10
N GLY A 272 1.36 -0.13 10.97
CA GLY A 272 1.91 0.87 10.05
C GLY A 272 3.26 1.42 10.54
N TRP A 273 4.10 1.93 9.63
CA TRP A 273 5.48 2.31 9.97
C TRP A 273 5.58 3.38 11.06
N SER A 274 4.73 4.41 11.04
CA SER A 274 4.70 5.40 12.13
C SER A 274 3.97 4.91 13.38
N GLY A 275 3.33 3.74 13.31
CA GLY A 275 2.49 3.19 14.36
C GLY A 275 1.13 3.86 14.45
N GLN A 276 0.59 4.41 13.35
CA GLN A 276 -0.69 5.14 13.35
C GLN A 276 -1.89 4.26 13.72
N GLY A 277 -1.85 2.96 13.43
CA GLY A 277 -2.90 2.00 13.75
C GLY A 277 -2.81 1.47 15.19
N GLN A 278 -3.27 2.25 16.17
CA GLN A 278 -3.25 1.86 17.61
C GLN A 278 -4.62 1.78 18.27
N LEU A 279 -5.65 2.25 17.58
CA LEU A 279 -6.97 2.46 18.15
C LEU A 279 -8.03 1.79 17.26
N GLY A 280 -9.06 1.19 17.90
CA GLY A 280 -10.14 0.51 17.20
C GLY A 280 -10.03 -1.02 17.25
N PRO A 281 -10.87 -1.73 16.46
CA PRO A 281 -10.90 -3.19 16.42
C PRO A 281 -9.53 -3.81 16.13
N PHE A 282 -9.30 -5.03 16.62
CA PHE A 282 -8.04 -5.76 16.43
C PHE A 282 -6.80 -4.96 16.88
N LYS A 283 -6.93 -4.18 17.96
CA LYS A 283 -5.89 -3.27 18.50
C LYS A 283 -5.44 -2.19 17.50
N GLY A 284 -6.33 -1.79 16.59
CA GLY A 284 -6.07 -0.80 15.55
C GLY A 284 -5.62 -1.34 14.20
N LEU A 285 -5.58 -2.66 14.01
CA LEU A 285 -5.26 -3.25 12.70
C LEU A 285 -6.29 -2.83 11.65
N SER A 286 -7.58 -2.87 12.01
CA SER A 286 -8.65 -2.46 11.12
C SER A 286 -8.51 -1.00 10.68
N ALA A 287 -8.08 -0.10 11.58
CA ALA A 287 -7.82 1.30 11.22
C ALA A 287 -6.65 1.45 10.23
N ALA A 288 -5.59 0.66 10.40
CA ALA A 288 -4.45 0.65 9.46
C ALA A 288 -4.87 0.17 8.06
N ILE A 289 -5.64 -0.92 7.98
CA ILE A 289 -6.19 -1.44 6.72
C ILE A 289 -7.12 -0.40 6.08
N ASN A 290 -8.00 0.22 6.87
CA ASN A 290 -8.91 1.25 6.37
C ASN A 290 -8.18 2.41 5.69
N ASN A 291 -7.09 2.89 6.29
CA ASN A 291 -6.31 3.99 5.69
C ASN A 291 -5.69 3.60 4.35
N ALA A 292 -5.29 2.33 4.17
CA ALA A 292 -4.75 1.87 2.89
C ALA A 292 -5.79 1.98 1.76
N HIS A 293 -7.04 1.55 2.01
CA HIS A 293 -8.11 1.56 1.00
C HIS A 293 -8.79 2.91 0.83
N SER A 294 -9.09 3.62 1.93
CA SER A 294 -9.87 4.86 1.85
C SER A 294 -9.04 6.04 1.33
N GLN A 295 -7.73 6.11 1.65
CA GLN A 295 -6.87 7.22 1.25
C GLN A 295 -6.08 6.95 -0.05
N ASN A 296 -5.42 5.79 -0.17
CA ASN A 296 -4.37 5.61 -1.18
C ASN A 296 -4.87 4.99 -2.49
N MET A 297 -5.97 4.24 -2.42
CA MET A 297 -6.55 3.56 -3.60
C MET A 297 -7.57 4.43 -4.34
N ASP A 298 -7.80 5.66 -3.86
CA ASP A 298 -8.67 6.65 -4.48
C ASP A 298 -8.28 8.05 -4.01
N ALA A 299 -7.59 8.81 -4.87
CA ALA A 299 -7.22 10.18 -4.53
C ALA A 299 -8.42 11.14 -4.58
N VAL A 300 -9.52 10.79 -5.25
CA VAL A 300 -10.71 11.65 -5.33
C VAL A 300 -11.38 11.79 -3.96
N SER A 301 -11.31 10.76 -3.12
CA SER A 301 -11.87 10.76 -1.76
C SER A 301 -11.30 11.88 -0.86
N GLN A 302 -10.13 12.42 -1.22
CA GLN A 302 -9.43 13.49 -0.50
C GLN A 302 -9.95 14.90 -0.84
N SER A 303 -10.85 15.04 -1.83
CA SER A 303 -11.33 16.35 -2.29
C SER A 303 -11.88 17.21 -1.15
N HIS A 304 -12.64 16.60 -0.25
CA HIS A 304 -13.32 17.29 0.85
C HIS A 304 -12.37 17.83 1.94
N ILE A 305 -11.16 17.27 2.08
CA ILE A 305 -10.13 17.76 3.01
C ILE A 305 -9.09 18.65 2.32
N SER A 306 -9.15 18.78 1.00
CA SER A 306 -8.09 19.42 0.21
C SER A 306 -7.75 20.84 0.65
N LYS A 307 -8.78 21.62 1.04
CA LYS A 307 -8.56 22.99 1.53
C LYS A 307 -7.81 23.03 2.85
N ILE A 308 -8.10 22.12 3.76
CA ILE A 308 -7.57 22.17 5.12
C ILE A 308 -6.18 21.53 5.20
N VAL A 309 -5.96 20.44 4.46
CA VAL A 309 -4.72 19.66 4.50
C VAL A 309 -3.71 20.14 3.45
N PHE A 310 -4.16 20.59 2.29
CA PHE A 310 -3.27 21.01 1.19
C PHE A 310 -3.28 22.51 0.89
N ASP A 311 -4.19 23.28 1.49
CA ASP A 311 -4.51 24.66 1.07
C ASP A 311 -4.88 24.76 -0.42
N ILE A 312 -5.63 23.78 -0.92
CA ILE A 312 -6.13 23.73 -2.30
C ILE A 312 -7.66 23.80 -2.26
N GLU A 313 -8.27 24.73 -2.99
CA GLU A 313 -9.73 24.76 -3.15
C GLU A 313 -10.22 23.47 -3.81
N GLU A 314 -11.37 22.94 -3.38
CA GLU A 314 -11.85 21.63 -3.84
C GLU A 314 -12.01 21.55 -5.38
N ASP A 315 -12.52 22.60 -6.01
CA ASP A 315 -12.60 22.69 -7.47
C ASP A 315 -11.21 22.72 -8.14
N VAL A 316 -10.21 23.36 -7.52
CA VAL A 316 -8.81 23.35 -8.04
C VAL A 316 -8.21 21.96 -7.90
N TYR A 317 -8.48 21.27 -6.79
CA TYR A 317 -8.04 19.90 -6.53
C TYR A 317 -8.61 18.93 -7.56
N LEU A 318 -9.94 18.88 -7.68
CA LEU A 318 -10.63 18.00 -8.64
C LEU A 318 -10.31 18.38 -10.09
N GLY A 319 -10.23 19.67 -10.40
CA GLY A 319 -9.84 20.15 -11.74
C GLY A 319 -8.43 19.71 -12.12
N THR A 320 -7.49 19.74 -11.18
CA THR A 320 -6.11 19.27 -11.39
C THR A 320 -6.06 17.75 -11.56
N LEU A 321 -6.81 17.00 -10.75
CA LEU A 321 -6.85 15.54 -10.73
C LEU A 321 -7.54 14.94 -11.97
N LEU A 322 -8.64 15.56 -12.42
CA LEU A 322 -9.54 15.00 -13.45
C LEU A 322 -9.30 15.53 -14.87
N GLN A 323 -8.47 16.56 -15.05
CA GLN A 323 -8.29 17.20 -16.38
C GLN A 323 -7.81 16.23 -17.47
N ASN A 324 -7.08 15.17 -17.09
CA ASN A 324 -6.54 14.18 -18.01
C ASN A 324 -7.06 12.75 -17.74
N ALA A 325 -8.13 12.60 -16.95
CA ALA A 325 -8.68 11.29 -16.59
C ALA A 325 -8.85 10.39 -17.83
N ALA A 326 -8.48 9.12 -17.72
CA ALA A 326 -8.31 8.23 -18.87
C ALA A 326 -9.60 8.00 -19.66
N ASN A 327 -10.71 7.78 -18.94
CA ASN A 327 -12.03 7.69 -19.52
C ASN A 327 -12.64 9.10 -19.68
N PRO A 328 -13.09 9.49 -20.89
CA PRO A 328 -13.82 10.73 -21.12
C PRO A 328 -15.00 10.99 -20.18
N LYS A 329 -15.65 9.95 -19.61
CA LYS A 329 -16.70 10.11 -18.59
C LYS A 329 -16.20 10.91 -17.38
N TYR A 330 -14.98 10.65 -16.91
CA TYR A 330 -14.41 11.28 -15.72
C TYR A 330 -13.50 12.47 -16.06
N ARG A 331 -13.25 12.74 -17.35
CA ARG A 331 -12.34 13.79 -17.78
C ARG A 331 -13.00 15.16 -17.71
N TYR A 332 -12.55 15.98 -16.76
CA TYR A 332 -13.07 17.33 -16.61
C TYR A 332 -12.65 18.21 -17.80
N ASN A 333 -13.62 18.87 -18.42
CA ASN A 333 -13.38 19.79 -19.52
C ASN A 333 -13.35 21.24 -19.02
N LEU A 334 -12.17 21.87 -19.06
CA LEU A 334 -11.95 23.27 -18.68
C LEU A 334 -12.83 24.29 -19.44
N LYS A 335 -13.37 23.90 -20.61
CA LYS A 335 -14.24 24.74 -21.44
C LYS A 335 -15.74 24.52 -21.18
N SER A 336 -16.11 23.59 -20.31
CA SER A 336 -17.51 23.23 -20.05
C SER A 336 -18.30 24.35 -19.35
N GLY A 337 -17.61 25.18 -18.57
CA GLY A 337 -18.24 26.22 -17.73
C GLY A 337 -18.89 25.68 -16.44
N ALA A 338 -18.99 24.36 -16.27
CA ALA A 338 -19.35 23.73 -15.00
C ALA A 338 -18.15 23.72 -14.05
N SER A 339 -18.36 23.80 -12.74
CA SER A 339 -17.26 23.61 -11.79
C SER A 339 -16.84 22.12 -11.75
N PRO A 340 -15.56 21.80 -11.47
CA PRO A 340 -15.09 20.42 -11.31
C PRO A 340 -15.90 19.61 -10.29
N THR A 341 -16.31 20.23 -9.18
CA THR A 341 -17.14 19.59 -8.16
C THR A 341 -18.54 19.24 -8.69
N ASP A 342 -19.18 20.17 -9.41
CA ASP A 342 -20.51 19.92 -9.98
C ASP A 342 -20.44 18.89 -11.12
N PHE A 343 -19.40 18.95 -11.95
CA PHE A 343 -19.12 17.93 -12.96
C PHE A 343 -18.94 16.54 -12.32
N PHE A 344 -18.11 16.42 -11.28
CA PHE A 344 -17.84 15.13 -10.68
C PHE A 344 -19.10 14.49 -10.10
N LYS A 345 -19.96 15.26 -9.42
CA LYS A 345 -21.27 14.79 -8.91
C LYS A 345 -22.17 14.17 -9.99
N GLU A 346 -22.07 14.59 -11.24
CA GLU A 346 -22.86 14.03 -12.35
C GLU A 346 -22.36 12.65 -12.80
N VAL A 347 -21.08 12.34 -12.55
CA VAL A 347 -20.40 11.14 -13.06
C VAL A 347 -19.94 10.17 -11.95
N ASP A 348 -20.06 10.61 -10.70
CA ASP A 348 -19.70 9.89 -9.47
C ASP A 348 -20.47 8.55 -9.38
N PRO A 349 -19.77 7.40 -9.33
CA PRO A 349 -20.40 6.11 -9.12
C PRO A 349 -20.93 5.91 -7.67
N THR A 350 -20.50 6.75 -6.73
CA THR A 350 -20.72 6.65 -5.28
C THR A 350 -21.19 8.00 -4.67
N PRO A 351 -22.31 8.59 -5.15
CA PRO A 351 -22.66 10.01 -4.93
C PRO A 351 -22.92 10.47 -3.48
N GLU A 352 -22.98 9.55 -2.52
CA GLU A 352 -23.23 9.87 -1.11
C GLU A 352 -21.93 10.07 -0.30
N VAL A 353 -20.78 9.71 -0.86
CA VAL A 353 -19.49 9.71 -0.17
C VAL A 353 -18.40 10.23 -1.12
N PRO A 354 -17.49 11.12 -0.67
CA PRO A 354 -16.40 11.58 -1.53
C PRO A 354 -15.55 10.42 -2.05
N GLY A 355 -15.25 10.45 -3.34
CA GLY A 355 -14.42 9.44 -3.99
C GLY A 355 -15.18 8.65 -5.05
N VAL A 356 -14.59 7.54 -5.49
CA VAL A 356 -15.18 6.53 -6.37
C VAL A 356 -15.18 5.14 -5.76
N ASN A 357 -14.57 4.98 -4.58
CA ASN A 357 -14.53 3.72 -3.84
C ASN A 357 -15.80 3.50 -3.00
N GLU A 358 -16.07 2.25 -2.67
CA GLU A 358 -17.12 1.84 -1.74
C GLU A 358 -16.72 2.17 -0.29
N LEU A 359 -17.05 3.39 0.11
CA LEU A 359 -16.75 3.98 1.41
C LEU A 359 -18.05 4.37 2.12
N ILE A 360 -17.95 4.58 3.43
CA ILE A 360 -18.97 5.22 4.26
C ILE A 360 -18.36 6.39 5.05
N PRO A 361 -19.12 7.45 5.35
CA PRO A 361 -18.67 8.49 6.28
C PRO A 361 -18.35 7.87 7.63
N SER A 362 -17.28 8.30 8.30
CA SER A 362 -17.05 7.92 9.69
C SER A 362 -18.01 8.67 10.64
N PRO A 363 -18.17 8.23 11.90
CA PRO A 363 -18.99 8.94 12.89
C PRO A 363 -18.54 10.38 13.22
N THR A 364 -17.34 10.77 12.79
CA THR A 364 -16.81 12.13 12.94
C THR A 364 -16.75 12.90 11.63
N TYR A 365 -17.15 12.29 10.51
CA TYR A 365 -17.12 12.92 9.20
C TYR A 365 -17.83 14.29 9.22
N PRO A 366 -17.25 15.34 8.61
CA PRO A 366 -16.07 15.32 7.73
C PRO A 366 -14.71 15.32 8.44
N LYS A 367 -14.67 15.34 9.78
CA LYS A 367 -13.42 15.41 10.53
C LYS A 367 -12.72 14.07 10.61
N MET A 368 -11.39 14.11 10.53
CA MET A 368 -10.49 12.98 10.72
C MET A 368 -10.41 12.60 12.19
N ASN A 369 -9.96 11.38 12.46
CA ASN A 369 -9.64 10.94 13.81
C ASN A 369 -8.59 9.79 13.76
N TYR A 370 -8.19 9.22 14.90
CA TYR A 370 -7.17 8.16 14.91
C TYR A 370 -7.57 6.82 14.26
N LEU A 371 -8.80 6.66 13.77
CA LEU A 371 -9.27 5.50 12.99
C LEU A 371 -9.22 5.75 11.48
N THR A 372 -9.20 7.01 11.04
CA THR A 372 -9.25 7.38 9.63
C THR A 372 -8.53 8.70 9.36
N SER A 373 -7.59 8.63 8.42
CA SER A 373 -6.80 9.75 7.93
C SER A 373 -7.55 10.66 6.96
N ILE A 374 -8.79 10.34 6.56
CA ILE A 374 -9.60 11.20 5.68
C ILE A 374 -11.07 11.27 6.10
N GLY A 375 -11.41 10.85 7.32
CA GLY A 375 -12.81 10.88 7.79
C GLY A 375 -13.74 9.83 7.18
N LEU A 376 -13.25 8.93 6.33
CA LEU A 376 -14.00 7.86 5.65
C LEU A 376 -13.58 6.47 6.10
N LEU A 377 -14.49 5.50 6.01
CA LEU A 377 -14.26 4.08 6.30
C LEU A 377 -14.60 3.23 5.08
N SER A 378 -13.77 2.25 4.73
CA SER A 378 -14.01 1.34 3.60
C SER A 378 -15.03 0.29 4.00
N SER A 379 -16.13 0.20 3.25
CA SER A 379 -17.21 -0.74 3.52
C SER A 379 -18.17 -0.81 2.35
N SER A 380 -18.44 -2.03 1.88
CA SER A 380 -19.33 -2.29 0.76
C SER A 380 -20.80 -2.44 1.19
N PRO A 381 -21.77 -2.04 0.35
CA PRO A 381 -23.18 -2.34 0.57
C PRO A 381 -23.44 -3.84 0.79
N GLY A 382 -24.28 -4.18 1.76
CA GLY A 382 -24.61 -5.56 2.12
C GLY A 382 -23.82 -6.14 3.29
N PHE A 383 -22.79 -5.43 3.77
CA PHE A 383 -22.04 -5.75 4.98
C PHE A 383 -22.40 -4.82 6.14
N ASN A 384 -21.94 -5.14 7.34
CA ASN A 384 -21.90 -4.19 8.45
C ASN A 384 -20.61 -3.37 8.43
N ALA A 385 -20.65 -2.19 9.05
CA ALA A 385 -19.48 -1.36 9.24
C ALA A 385 -18.38 -2.17 9.96
N TRP A 386 -17.15 -2.07 9.44
CA TRP A 386 -15.98 -2.85 9.83
C TRP A 386 -16.00 -4.35 9.49
N GLU A 387 -17.08 -4.95 9.02
CA GLU A 387 -17.17 -6.40 8.87
C GLU A 387 -16.08 -6.98 7.96
N GLN A 388 -15.94 -6.45 6.74
CA GLN A 388 -14.91 -6.89 5.77
C GLN A 388 -13.49 -6.66 6.31
N ILE A 389 -13.23 -5.48 6.90
CA ILE A 389 -11.91 -5.12 7.42
C ILE A 389 -11.53 -5.92 8.68
N ASN A 390 -12.50 -6.17 9.56
CA ASN A 390 -12.33 -7.02 10.74
C ASN A 390 -12.08 -8.47 10.33
N ALA A 391 -12.75 -8.94 9.28
CA ALA A 391 -12.48 -10.25 8.72
C ALA A 391 -11.04 -10.34 8.16
N MET A 392 -10.59 -9.35 7.38
CA MET A 392 -9.19 -9.30 6.93
C MET A 392 -8.21 -9.29 8.11
N SER A 393 -8.48 -8.49 9.14
CA SER A 393 -7.67 -8.44 10.37
C SER A 393 -7.62 -9.79 11.09
N ALA A 394 -8.74 -10.50 11.14
CA ALA A 394 -8.80 -11.85 11.68
C ALA A 394 -7.91 -12.82 10.89
N TYR A 395 -8.01 -12.81 9.56
CA TYR A 395 -7.19 -13.64 8.67
C TYR A 395 -5.70 -13.32 8.80
N MET A 396 -5.30 -12.05 8.78
CA MET A 396 -3.90 -11.63 8.93
C MET A 396 -3.31 -12.09 10.28
N ASN A 397 -4.10 -12.09 11.36
CA ASN A 397 -3.68 -12.64 12.65
C ASN A 397 -3.49 -14.17 12.67
N THR A 398 -3.92 -14.88 11.62
CA THR A 398 -3.64 -16.31 11.43
C THR A 398 -2.35 -16.57 10.63
N LEU A 399 -1.80 -15.54 9.97
CA LEU A 399 -0.60 -15.68 9.16
C LEU A 399 0.64 -15.77 10.06
N HIS A 400 1.53 -16.69 9.70
CA HIS A 400 2.81 -16.88 10.36
C HIS A 400 3.92 -16.90 9.29
N PRO A 401 5.15 -16.48 9.61
CA PRO A 401 6.26 -16.60 8.67
C PRO A 401 6.49 -18.07 8.26
N PRO A 402 6.72 -18.36 6.96
CA PRO A 402 7.15 -19.69 6.55
C PRO A 402 8.52 -20.04 7.15
N THR A 403 8.82 -21.33 7.24
CA THR A 403 10.16 -21.79 7.65
C THR A 403 11.19 -21.40 6.60
N THR A 404 12.36 -20.90 7.00
CA THR A 404 13.40 -20.45 6.07
C THR A 404 14.03 -21.56 5.23
N GLY A 405 13.94 -22.81 5.71
CA GLY A 405 14.58 -23.96 5.08
C GLY A 405 16.11 -23.99 5.21
N LEU A 406 16.69 -23.06 5.97
CA LEU A 406 18.11 -23.03 6.24
C LEU A 406 18.52 -24.13 7.24
N GLU A 407 19.76 -24.61 7.16
CA GLU A 407 20.26 -25.66 8.07
C GLU A 407 20.18 -25.20 9.54
N GLN A 408 19.82 -26.16 10.42
CA GLN A 408 19.69 -25.96 11.86
C GLN A 408 21.00 -26.25 12.61
N ASP A 409 21.48 -25.28 13.36
CA ASP A 409 22.59 -25.35 14.31
C ASP A 409 22.12 -24.78 15.66
N LYS A 410 21.92 -25.68 16.63
CA LYS A 410 21.45 -25.33 17.96
C LYS A 410 22.48 -24.49 18.74
N ALA A 411 23.77 -24.78 18.60
CA ALA A 411 24.81 -24.03 19.30
C ALA A 411 24.88 -22.60 18.78
N LYS A 412 24.75 -22.41 17.47
CA LYS A 412 24.70 -21.08 16.84
C LYS A 412 23.43 -20.31 17.22
N MET A 413 22.27 -20.97 17.35
CA MET A 413 21.06 -20.34 17.91
C MET A 413 21.26 -19.82 19.34
N GLU A 414 21.80 -20.66 20.23
CA GLU A 414 22.03 -20.30 21.64
C GLU A 414 23.05 -19.16 21.77
N GLU A 415 24.13 -19.20 20.98
CA GLU A 415 25.11 -18.11 20.91
C GLU A 415 24.48 -16.81 20.42
N GLY A 416 23.68 -16.85 19.35
CA GLY A 416 22.99 -15.67 18.82
C GLY A 416 21.98 -15.07 19.80
N GLN A 417 21.25 -15.90 20.55
CA GLN A 417 20.34 -15.44 21.60
C GLN A 417 21.09 -14.72 22.74
N MET A 418 22.26 -15.23 23.13
CA MET A 418 23.11 -14.57 24.12
C MET A 418 23.63 -13.22 23.60
N VAL A 419 24.08 -13.17 22.34
CA VAL A 419 24.54 -11.93 21.69
C VAL A 419 23.41 -10.91 21.60
N PHE A 420 22.20 -11.32 21.21
CA PHE A 420 21.01 -10.46 21.16
C PHE A 420 20.72 -9.77 22.50
N SER A 421 20.87 -10.52 23.60
CA SER A 421 20.68 -10.00 24.95
C SER A 421 21.84 -9.08 25.37
N LYS A 422 23.08 -9.49 25.10
CA LYS A 422 24.31 -8.74 25.42
C LYS A 422 24.41 -7.41 24.67
N ALA A 423 23.97 -7.37 23.41
CA ALA A 423 23.91 -6.18 22.57
C ALA A 423 22.77 -5.21 22.95
N GLY A 424 21.90 -5.60 23.89
CA GLY A 424 20.80 -4.77 24.36
C GLY A 424 19.58 -4.76 23.45
N CYS A 425 19.54 -5.52 22.35
CA CYS A 425 18.42 -5.55 21.41
C CYS A 425 17.07 -5.85 22.10
N ILE A 426 17.11 -6.62 23.20
CA ILE A 426 15.95 -6.98 24.00
C ILE A 426 15.23 -5.79 24.66
N SER A 427 15.86 -4.60 24.77
CA SER A 427 15.23 -3.41 25.37
C SER A 427 14.05 -2.91 24.55
N CYS A 428 14.13 -3.02 23.23
CA CYS A 428 13.07 -2.63 22.29
C CYS A 428 12.43 -3.87 21.63
N HIS A 429 13.22 -4.89 21.33
CA HIS A 429 12.75 -6.14 20.69
C HIS A 429 12.55 -7.27 21.70
N GLY A 430 11.91 -6.96 22.83
CA GLY A 430 11.63 -7.92 23.90
C GLY A 430 10.30 -8.67 23.73
N GLY A 431 10.05 -9.64 24.62
CA GLY A 431 8.76 -10.34 24.72
C GLY A 431 8.52 -11.43 23.68
N GLN A 432 7.29 -11.94 23.64
CA GLN A 432 6.93 -13.10 22.80
C GLN A 432 7.10 -12.83 21.30
N TYR A 433 6.85 -11.60 20.85
CA TYR A 433 6.86 -11.22 19.43
C TYR A 433 8.06 -10.33 19.06
N PHE A 434 9.08 -10.22 19.93
CA PHE A 434 10.28 -9.41 19.67
C PHE A 434 9.97 -7.95 19.33
N THR A 435 9.03 -7.36 20.05
CA THR A 435 8.68 -5.94 20.00
C THR A 435 8.07 -5.51 21.33
N GLU A 436 8.45 -4.32 21.79
CA GLU A 436 7.86 -3.69 22.97
C GLU A 436 6.52 -2.99 22.67
N ASN A 437 6.07 -3.01 21.41
CA ASN A 437 4.79 -2.43 20.96
C ASN A 437 4.67 -0.93 21.29
N LYS A 438 5.76 -0.18 21.08
CA LYS A 438 5.81 1.28 21.26
C LYS A 438 6.26 1.99 20.00
N VAL A 439 5.83 3.25 19.91
CA VAL A 439 6.35 4.25 18.97
C VAL A 439 7.50 4.98 19.64
N ILE A 440 8.66 4.93 19.01
CA ILE A 440 9.90 5.59 19.42
C ILE A 440 9.99 6.93 18.69
N PRO A 441 10.31 8.05 19.37
CA PRO A 441 10.48 9.34 18.73
C PRO A 441 11.48 9.28 17.57
N SER A 442 11.21 10.03 16.50
CA SER A 442 12.07 10.09 15.33
C SER A 442 13.51 10.54 15.66
N GLU A 443 13.65 11.37 16.68
CA GLU A 443 14.92 11.92 17.17
C GLU A 443 15.73 10.93 18.00
N GLU A 444 15.12 9.84 18.46
CA GLU A 444 15.80 8.78 19.21
C GLU A 444 16.20 7.63 18.28
N ILE A 445 15.30 7.25 17.35
CA ILE A 445 15.56 6.14 16.42
C ILE A 445 16.39 6.59 15.20
N GLU A 446 16.46 7.89 14.93
CA GLU A 446 17.30 8.53 13.90
C GLU A 446 17.16 7.97 12.48
N THR A 447 16.06 7.28 12.19
CA THR A 447 15.71 6.92 10.81
C THR A 447 15.22 8.16 10.05
N ASN A 448 15.16 8.07 8.72
CA ASN A 448 14.68 9.18 7.89
C ASN A 448 13.36 9.76 8.45
N PRO A 449 13.30 11.04 8.88
CA PRO A 449 12.19 11.53 9.68
C PRO A 449 10.98 11.98 8.86
N SER A 450 11.04 11.88 7.52
CA SER A 450 9.98 12.43 6.66
C SER A 450 8.64 11.74 6.88
N ARG A 451 8.60 10.40 6.82
CA ARG A 451 7.37 9.63 7.02
C ARG A 451 6.78 9.78 8.42
N ALA A 452 7.62 9.91 9.45
CA ALA A 452 7.16 10.14 10.83
C ALA A 452 6.23 11.35 10.97
N LYS A 453 6.40 12.38 10.11
CA LYS A 453 5.64 13.64 10.14
C LYS A 453 4.42 13.66 9.23
N ALA A 454 4.20 12.61 8.44
CA ALA A 454 3.29 12.66 7.31
C ALA A 454 1.82 12.96 7.68
N PHE A 455 1.38 12.51 8.87
CA PHE A 455 0.03 12.78 9.36
C PHE A 455 -0.14 14.10 10.11
N LYS A 456 0.92 14.91 10.27
CA LYS A 456 0.88 16.14 11.09
C LYS A 456 -0.26 17.09 10.69
N LYS A 457 -0.49 17.29 9.40
CA LYS A 457 -1.53 18.22 8.89
C LYS A 457 -2.95 17.77 9.21
N THR A 458 -3.17 16.49 9.50
CA THR A 458 -4.50 15.97 9.89
C THR A 458 -5.00 16.56 11.22
N GLU A 459 -4.09 17.07 12.08
CA GLU A 459 -4.44 17.74 13.34
C GLU A 459 -5.32 18.98 13.13
N LEU A 460 -5.18 19.66 11.98
CA LEU A 460 -5.95 20.85 11.63
C LEU A 460 -7.45 20.57 11.49
N PHE A 461 -7.83 19.31 11.25
CA PHE A 461 -9.22 18.91 11.03
C PHE A 461 -9.63 17.66 11.82
N TYR A 462 -9.21 17.62 13.08
CA TYR A 462 -9.38 16.47 13.96
C TYR A 462 -10.65 16.53 14.84
N ALA A 463 -11.17 15.36 15.21
CA ALA A 463 -12.22 15.17 16.21
C ALA A 463 -11.93 13.98 17.14
N ASP A 464 -12.48 14.01 18.35
CA ASP A 464 -12.39 12.90 19.30
C ASP A 464 -12.89 11.58 18.68
N PRO A 465 -12.15 10.47 18.78
CA PRO A 465 -12.47 9.28 18.02
C PRO A 465 -13.78 8.62 18.43
N LYS A 466 -14.58 8.29 17.42
CA LYS A 466 -15.81 7.52 17.51
C LYS A 466 -15.83 6.45 16.43
N THR A 467 -16.46 5.33 16.72
CA THR A 467 -16.66 4.22 15.78
C THR A 467 -18.13 3.84 15.67
N TYR A 468 -18.52 3.17 14.59
CA TYR A 468 -19.81 2.48 14.53
C TYR A 468 -19.78 1.22 15.39
N SER A 469 -20.94 0.79 15.88
CA SER A 469 -21.09 -0.54 16.46
C SER A 469 -21.02 -1.62 15.37
N GLU A 470 -20.56 -2.82 15.73
CA GLU A 470 -20.32 -3.93 14.78
C GLU A 470 -21.57 -4.38 14.02
N ASP A 471 -22.77 -4.08 14.53
CA ASP A 471 -24.07 -4.42 13.94
C ASP A 471 -24.65 -3.29 13.06
N THR A 472 -23.89 -2.22 12.80
CA THR A 472 -24.36 -1.12 11.96
C THR A 472 -24.32 -1.54 10.48
N PRO A 473 -25.46 -1.62 9.77
CA PRO A 473 -25.48 -2.07 8.39
C PRO A 473 -24.95 -1.00 7.43
N VAL A 474 -24.53 -1.43 6.24
CA VAL A 474 -24.17 -0.60 5.09
C VAL A 474 -25.11 -0.93 3.91
N PRO A 475 -25.81 0.05 3.32
CA PRO A 475 -25.74 1.50 3.57
C PRO A 475 -26.16 1.91 4.99
N LEU A 476 -25.58 3.01 5.47
CA LEU A 476 -25.80 3.48 6.83
C LEU A 476 -27.28 3.81 7.07
N PRO A 477 -27.87 3.42 8.21
CA PRO A 477 -29.19 3.90 8.59
C PRO A 477 -29.14 5.40 8.88
N LYS A 478 -30.31 6.05 8.91
CA LYS A 478 -30.42 7.50 9.16
C LYS A 478 -29.73 7.97 10.45
N ASP A 479 -29.85 7.16 11.52
CA ASP A 479 -29.27 7.43 12.83
C ASP A 479 -28.41 6.22 13.26
N PRO A 480 -27.20 6.06 12.69
CA PRO A 480 -26.36 4.91 12.97
C PRO A 480 -25.85 4.93 14.41
N LYS A 481 -25.70 3.75 15.01
CA LYS A 481 -25.24 3.63 16.38
C LYS A 481 -23.73 3.84 16.44
N THR A 482 -23.31 4.79 17.27
CA THR A 482 -21.90 5.18 17.42
C THR A 482 -21.42 4.96 18.85
N GLU A 483 -20.16 4.58 18.99
CA GLU A 483 -19.48 4.35 20.26
C GLU A 483 -18.26 5.28 20.38
N LYS A 484 -18.07 5.86 21.56
CA LYS A 484 -16.88 6.64 21.87
C LYS A 484 -15.74 5.70 22.26
N LEU A 485 -14.54 5.99 21.77
CA LEU A 485 -13.36 5.25 22.17
C LEU A 485 -12.68 5.94 23.35
N THR A 486 -12.35 5.16 24.38
CA THR A 486 -11.61 5.65 25.55
C THR A 486 -10.11 5.60 25.27
N ILE A 487 -9.43 6.73 25.46
CA ILE A 487 -7.98 6.86 25.27
C ILE A 487 -7.36 7.21 26.61
N THR A 488 -6.38 6.41 27.05
CA THR A 488 -5.60 6.70 28.26
C THR A 488 -4.55 7.77 27.96
N GLU A 489 -4.06 8.49 28.98
CA GLU A 489 -3.00 9.50 28.79
C GLU A 489 -1.74 8.92 28.12
N LYS A 490 -1.32 7.71 28.53
CA LYS A 490 -0.19 7.01 27.91
C LYS A 490 -0.46 6.67 26.44
N GLN A 491 -1.67 6.21 26.11
CA GLN A 491 -2.05 5.93 24.72
C GLN A 491 -2.10 7.23 23.90
N GLN A 492 -2.57 8.33 24.48
CA GLN A 492 -2.58 9.63 23.83
C GLN A 492 -1.17 10.11 23.48
N GLN A 493 -0.18 9.90 24.36
CA GLN A 493 1.22 10.22 24.07
C GLN A 493 1.76 9.41 22.87
N GLN A 494 1.43 8.12 22.80
CA GLN A 494 1.83 7.26 21.68
C GLN A 494 1.11 7.63 20.38
N LEU A 495 -0.17 8.01 20.44
CA LEU A 495 -0.94 8.49 19.30
C LEU A 495 -0.40 9.84 18.78
N ASN A 496 -0.04 10.76 19.68
CA ASN A 496 0.60 12.02 19.30
C ASN A 496 1.90 11.80 18.54
N LEU A 497 2.75 10.87 19.00
CA LEU A 497 3.96 10.47 18.27
C LEU A 497 3.63 9.81 16.93
N ALA A 498 2.69 8.88 16.87
CA ALA A 498 2.39 8.15 15.64
C ALA A 498 1.77 8.99 14.52
N TRP A 499 1.04 10.03 14.90
CA TRP A 499 0.36 10.95 13.97
C TRP A 499 1.10 12.28 13.81
N ALA A 500 2.22 12.47 14.50
CA ALA A 500 2.95 13.75 14.59
C ALA A 500 2.08 14.95 15.06
N HIS A 501 1.08 14.67 15.90
CA HIS A 501 0.20 15.68 16.51
C HIS A 501 0.86 16.30 17.74
N ASN A 502 0.24 17.36 18.28
CA ASN A 502 0.67 18.09 19.46
C ASN A 502 2.13 18.56 19.35
N ASN A 503 2.49 19.01 18.15
CA ASN A 503 3.81 19.51 17.79
C ASN A 503 4.99 18.53 18.04
N THR A 504 4.73 17.23 18.03
CA THR A 504 5.81 16.23 17.99
C THR A 504 6.45 16.20 16.59
N ASN A 505 7.64 15.60 16.47
CA ASN A 505 8.28 15.33 15.18
C ASN A 505 7.90 13.96 14.61
N GLY A 506 6.92 13.29 15.22
CA GLY A 506 6.54 11.94 14.85
C GLY A 506 7.43 10.87 15.49
N GLY A 507 7.18 9.62 15.12
CA GLY A 507 8.00 8.50 15.50
C GLY A 507 7.75 7.27 14.63
N TYR A 508 8.47 6.20 14.94
CA TYR A 508 8.32 4.90 14.28
C TYR A 508 8.02 3.82 15.29
N LYS A 509 7.14 2.89 14.94
CA LYS A 509 6.87 1.74 15.79
C LYS A 509 8.08 0.80 15.78
N THR A 510 8.35 0.18 16.91
CA THR A 510 9.28 -0.95 16.97
C THR A 510 8.64 -2.16 16.29
N ILE A 511 9.16 -2.57 15.13
CA ILE A 511 8.64 -3.73 14.39
C ILE A 511 8.93 -5.03 15.15
N SER A 512 8.03 -6.01 15.02
CA SER A 512 8.32 -7.41 15.33
C SER A 512 9.50 -7.87 14.47
N LEU A 513 10.36 -8.71 15.06
CA LEU A 513 11.45 -9.36 14.33
C LEU A 513 11.03 -10.72 13.73
N TYR A 514 9.74 -11.06 13.78
CA TYR A 514 9.23 -12.27 13.13
C TYR A 514 9.30 -12.12 11.61
N GLY A 515 9.79 -13.15 10.93
CA GLY A 515 9.81 -13.18 9.47
C GLY A 515 10.89 -12.33 8.80
N LEU A 516 11.94 -11.88 9.53
CA LEU A 516 13.05 -11.08 8.96
C LEU A 516 13.72 -11.70 7.73
N HIS A 517 13.70 -13.03 7.59
CA HIS A 517 14.20 -13.71 6.40
C HIS A 517 13.39 -13.38 5.13
N TRP A 518 12.10 -13.09 5.29
CA TRP A 518 11.13 -12.88 4.22
C TRP A 518 10.84 -11.42 3.94
N SER A 519 11.39 -10.50 4.74
CA SER A 519 11.02 -9.08 4.70
C SER A 519 12.19 -8.15 4.38
N ALA A 520 13.33 -8.66 3.89
CA ALA A 520 14.39 -7.79 3.38
C ALA A 520 13.89 -6.96 2.17
N PRO A 521 14.31 -5.69 1.98
CA PRO A 521 15.30 -4.93 2.77
C PRO A 521 14.79 -4.48 4.15
N TYR A 522 15.56 -3.70 4.91
CA TYR A 522 15.18 -3.31 6.28
C TYR A 522 15.04 -1.79 6.47
N LEU A 523 14.41 -1.43 7.60
CA LEU A 523 13.91 -0.09 7.96
C LEU A 523 12.68 0.36 7.17
N ASN A 524 12.04 1.44 7.63
CA ASN A 524 10.79 1.92 7.08
C ASN A 524 10.87 2.31 5.60
N ASP A 525 11.99 2.88 5.17
CA ASP A 525 12.22 3.32 3.79
C ASP A 525 12.79 2.19 2.91
N GLY A 526 13.03 1.00 3.46
CA GLY A 526 13.69 -0.11 2.77
C GLY A 526 15.13 0.22 2.34
N GLY A 527 15.75 1.26 2.93
CA GLY A 527 17.05 1.76 2.50
C GLY A 527 18.21 0.81 2.78
N VAL A 528 18.00 -0.18 3.66
CA VAL A 528 19.02 -1.17 4.04
C VAL A 528 18.92 -2.37 3.12
N ALA A 529 19.55 -2.24 1.96
CA ALA A 529 19.59 -3.28 0.94
C ALA A 529 21.05 -3.63 0.62
N VAL A 530 21.38 -4.91 0.70
CA VAL A 530 22.65 -5.46 0.21
C VAL A 530 22.38 -6.68 -0.66
N GLY A 531 22.84 -6.65 -1.90
CA GLY A 531 22.68 -7.76 -2.84
C GLY A 531 23.61 -8.94 -2.54
N PRO A 532 23.36 -10.12 -3.14
CA PRO A 532 24.12 -11.34 -2.89
C PRO A 532 25.61 -11.23 -3.26
N ASN A 533 25.99 -10.31 -4.16
CA ASN A 533 27.40 -10.04 -4.50
C ASN A 533 27.93 -8.77 -3.83
N HIS A 534 27.34 -8.37 -2.69
CA HIS A 534 27.71 -7.19 -1.91
C HIS A 534 27.43 -5.86 -2.62
N GLU A 535 26.42 -5.82 -3.48
CA GLU A 535 25.89 -4.58 -4.02
C GLU A 535 25.26 -3.75 -2.89
N MET A 536 25.85 -2.61 -2.53
CA MET A 536 25.42 -1.82 -1.37
C MET A 536 24.39 -0.75 -1.75
N GLY A 537 23.29 -0.68 -1.01
CA GLY A 537 22.25 0.33 -1.16
C GLY A 537 21.23 0.01 -2.25
N VAL A 538 20.08 0.67 -2.15
CA VAL A 538 18.93 0.56 -3.06
C VAL A 538 19.34 0.89 -4.51
N THR A 539 20.19 1.90 -4.69
CA THR A 539 20.73 2.33 -6.00
C THR A 539 21.52 1.23 -6.72
N ASN A 540 22.16 0.32 -5.97
CA ASN A 540 22.90 -0.80 -6.56
C ASN A 540 22.17 -2.14 -6.49
N THR A 541 21.02 -2.20 -5.80
CA THR A 541 20.21 -3.41 -5.65
C THR A 541 18.89 -3.27 -6.39
N LEU A 542 17.83 -2.83 -5.71
CA LEU A 542 16.46 -2.76 -6.22
C LEU A 542 16.37 -1.89 -7.49
N SER A 543 17.11 -0.78 -7.58
CA SER A 543 17.15 0.06 -8.79
C SER A 543 17.75 -0.63 -10.01
N LYS A 544 18.45 -1.76 -9.81
CA LYS A 544 19.04 -2.61 -10.85
C LYS A 544 18.34 -3.97 -10.96
N ASN A 545 17.15 -4.10 -10.37
CA ASN A 545 16.40 -5.35 -10.29
C ASN A 545 17.20 -6.50 -9.64
N ILE A 546 18.01 -6.17 -8.62
CA ILE A 546 18.76 -7.13 -7.81
C ILE A 546 18.08 -7.22 -6.44
N GLN A 547 17.56 -8.39 -6.13
CA GLN A 547 16.90 -8.65 -4.84
C GLN A 547 17.91 -8.59 -3.68
N PRO A 548 17.58 -7.89 -2.58
CA PRO A 548 18.43 -7.86 -1.39
C PRO A 548 18.59 -9.26 -0.78
N ASP A 549 19.81 -9.61 -0.39
CA ASP A 549 20.08 -10.79 0.42
C ASP A 549 19.72 -10.49 1.88
N PRO A 550 18.83 -11.28 2.53
CA PRO A 550 18.42 -11.02 3.91
C PRO A 550 19.57 -11.04 4.91
N THR A 551 20.57 -11.90 4.72
CA THR A 551 21.71 -12.03 5.64
C THR A 551 22.64 -10.83 5.52
N LEU A 552 22.99 -10.44 4.30
CA LEU A 552 23.89 -9.31 4.07
C LEU A 552 23.22 -7.97 4.39
N SER A 553 21.93 -7.84 4.09
CA SER A 553 21.14 -6.65 4.43
C SER A 553 21.01 -6.51 5.94
N LEU A 554 20.78 -7.60 6.68
CA LEU A 554 20.67 -7.58 8.14
C LEU A 554 22.04 -7.36 8.78
N LYS A 555 23.11 -7.89 8.18
CA LYS A 555 24.48 -7.56 8.58
C LYS A 555 24.74 -6.06 8.45
N ALA A 556 24.37 -5.46 7.33
CA ALA A 556 24.48 -4.01 7.14
C ALA A 556 23.57 -3.20 8.08
N LEU A 557 22.58 -3.81 8.75
CA LEU A 557 21.80 -3.20 9.83
C LEU A 557 22.58 -3.03 11.12
N ILE A 558 23.45 -3.99 11.44
CA ILE A 558 24.14 -4.05 12.73
C ILE A 558 25.65 -3.80 12.62
N ASP A 559 26.18 -3.65 11.41
CA ASP A 559 27.61 -3.38 11.16
C ASP A 559 27.81 -1.93 10.71
N SER A 560 28.54 -1.16 11.52
CA SER A 560 28.75 0.28 11.33
C SER A 560 29.44 0.60 10.00
N SER A 561 30.42 -0.20 9.58
CA SER A 561 31.18 0.02 8.35
C SER A 561 30.34 -0.28 7.10
N MET A 562 29.60 -1.39 7.13
CA MET A 562 28.69 -1.73 6.04
C MET A 562 27.53 -0.74 5.96
N ARG A 563 26.97 -0.34 7.10
CA ARG A 563 25.86 0.61 7.14
C ARG A 563 26.23 1.95 6.54
N LYS A 564 27.41 2.46 6.86
CA LYS A 564 27.94 3.68 6.24
C LYS A 564 28.00 3.58 4.71
N LYS A 565 28.47 2.46 4.17
CA LYS A 565 28.56 2.25 2.71
C LYS A 565 27.18 2.17 2.06
N VAL A 566 26.19 1.59 2.74
CA VAL A 566 24.80 1.56 2.27
C VAL A 566 24.23 2.98 2.21
N ILE A 567 24.38 3.77 3.27
CA ILE A 567 23.91 5.17 3.32
C ILE A 567 24.62 6.00 2.24
N ASP A 568 25.95 5.90 2.14
CA ASP A 568 26.74 6.62 1.12
C ASP A 568 26.34 6.22 -0.31
N ALA A 569 25.89 4.98 -0.53
CA ALA A 569 25.41 4.51 -1.84
C ALA A 569 23.99 4.99 -2.17
N ASN A 570 23.12 5.10 -1.16
CA ASN A 570 21.76 5.64 -1.30
C ASN A 570 21.74 7.16 -1.48
N GLN A 571 22.78 7.85 -1.00
CA GLN A 571 22.95 9.29 -1.22
C GLN A 571 23.13 9.57 -2.71
N THR A 572 22.03 9.95 -3.35
CA THR A 572 22.03 10.38 -4.74
C THR A 572 22.89 11.63 -4.92
N LYS A 573 23.71 11.62 -5.98
CA LYS A 573 24.42 12.82 -6.45
C LYS A 573 23.60 13.61 -7.47
N ASP A 574 22.48 13.03 -7.93
CA ASP A 574 21.58 13.69 -8.85
C ASP A 574 20.69 14.67 -8.07
N PRO A 575 20.81 15.99 -8.31
CA PRO A 575 19.95 16.98 -7.67
C PRO A 575 18.48 16.87 -8.07
N SER A 576 18.13 16.09 -9.10
CA SER A 576 16.75 15.85 -9.54
C SER A 576 16.04 14.74 -8.76
N SER A 577 16.79 13.90 -8.05
CA SER A 577 16.25 12.84 -7.22
C SER A 577 15.66 13.42 -5.93
N THR A 578 14.38 13.15 -5.69
CA THR A 578 13.63 13.65 -4.54
C THR A 578 13.19 12.54 -3.58
N VAL A 579 13.32 11.28 -4.00
CA VAL A 579 12.94 10.12 -3.19
C VAL A 579 13.75 10.05 -1.89
N ARG A 580 13.04 9.88 -0.76
CA ARG A 580 13.62 9.93 0.59
C ARG A 580 13.94 8.54 1.15
N VAL A 581 14.85 7.84 0.48
CA VAL A 581 15.32 6.51 0.89
C VAL A 581 16.81 6.60 1.23
N THR A 582 17.14 6.53 2.52
CA THR A 582 18.51 6.77 3.01
C THR A 582 19.11 5.53 3.68
N GLY A 583 18.29 4.72 4.35
CA GLY A 583 18.78 3.61 5.19
C GLY A 583 19.44 4.09 6.49
N GLU A 584 19.28 5.36 6.84
CA GLU A 584 19.69 5.92 8.14
C GLU A 584 18.79 5.36 9.25
N GLY A 585 19.33 5.26 10.46
CA GLY A 585 18.65 4.73 11.63
C GLY A 585 19.60 4.58 12.82
N HIS A 586 19.06 4.08 13.92
CA HIS A 586 19.75 3.99 15.19
C HIS A 586 21.11 3.27 15.12
N GLU A 587 22.11 3.83 15.80
CA GLU A 587 23.49 3.33 15.79
C GLU A 587 23.73 2.21 16.82
N PHE A 588 22.96 1.12 16.74
CA PHE A 588 23.14 -0.06 17.62
C PHE A 588 23.98 -1.13 16.91
N TRP A 589 25.30 -1.03 17.08
CA TRP A 589 26.24 -1.89 16.37
C TRP A 589 26.55 -3.19 17.12
N VAL A 590 26.60 -4.28 16.36
CA VAL A 590 27.12 -5.58 16.76
C VAL A 590 28.27 -5.91 15.81
N ASP A 591 29.41 -5.27 16.04
CA ASP A 591 30.64 -5.43 15.28
C ASP A 591 31.87 -5.20 16.18
N GLN A 592 33.06 -5.18 15.58
CA GLN A 592 34.32 -5.02 16.32
C GLN A 592 34.45 -3.65 17.01
N THR A 593 33.75 -2.62 16.54
CA THR A 593 33.79 -1.27 17.13
C THR A 593 33.10 -1.21 18.49
N THR A 594 32.14 -2.12 18.74
CA THR A 594 31.43 -2.29 20.01
C THR A 594 31.84 -3.55 20.78
N GLY A 595 32.93 -4.21 20.35
CA GLY A 595 33.55 -5.33 21.07
C GLY A 595 32.93 -6.70 20.81
N PHE A 596 32.17 -6.86 19.72
CA PHE A 596 31.69 -8.15 19.24
C PHE A 596 32.62 -8.72 18.17
N THR A 597 32.78 -10.04 18.20
CA THR A 597 33.54 -10.79 17.19
C THR A 597 32.68 -11.09 15.96
N ASP A 598 33.32 -11.35 14.82
CA ASP A 598 32.63 -11.78 13.60
C ASP A 598 31.78 -13.02 13.84
N LYS A 599 32.24 -13.94 14.70
CA LYS A 599 31.49 -15.14 15.11
C LYS A 599 30.23 -14.81 15.89
N GLU A 600 30.31 -13.86 16.84
CA GLU A 600 29.14 -13.39 17.59
C GLU A 600 28.13 -12.68 16.66
N GLN A 601 28.60 -11.85 15.73
CA GLN A 601 27.75 -11.19 14.73
C GLN A 601 27.05 -12.22 13.85
N GLU A 602 27.79 -13.22 13.31
CA GLU A 602 27.19 -14.29 12.52
C GLU A 602 26.18 -15.13 13.30
N ALA A 603 26.43 -15.40 14.58
CA ALA A 603 25.50 -16.10 15.44
C ALA A 603 24.22 -15.28 15.66
N LEU A 604 24.34 -13.97 15.87
CA LEU A 604 23.19 -13.07 15.97
C LEU A 604 22.35 -13.06 14.69
N LEU A 605 22.98 -12.90 13.51
CA LEU A 605 22.28 -12.95 12.22
C LEU A 605 21.56 -14.28 12.03
N TYR A 606 22.24 -15.37 12.35
CA TYR A 606 21.69 -16.72 12.28
C TYR A 606 20.44 -16.87 13.17
N TYR A 607 20.49 -16.34 14.40
CA TYR A 607 19.38 -16.34 15.35
C TYR A 607 18.20 -15.49 14.87
N LEU A 608 18.45 -14.26 14.43
CA LEU A 608 17.41 -13.32 14.00
C LEU A 608 16.64 -13.81 12.76
N LEU A 609 17.34 -14.39 11.78
CA LEU A 609 16.71 -14.90 10.56
C LEU A 609 15.90 -16.18 10.80
N ARG A 610 16.02 -16.83 11.97
CA ARG A 610 15.38 -18.12 12.29
C ARG A 610 14.49 -18.06 13.53
N LEU A 611 14.09 -16.86 13.98
CA LEU A 611 13.24 -16.71 15.18
C LEU A 611 11.96 -17.55 15.11
N THR A 612 11.45 -17.76 13.90
CA THR A 612 10.18 -18.45 13.61
C THR A 612 10.35 -19.86 13.04
N ASP A 613 11.57 -20.36 12.88
CA ASP A 613 11.82 -21.75 12.45
C ASP A 613 11.62 -22.69 13.64
N LYS A 614 10.36 -23.05 13.93
CA LYS A 614 10.00 -23.97 15.02
C LYS A 614 9.03 -25.04 14.58
#